data_AF-A0AAV5ATG2-F1
#
_entry.id   AF-A0AAV5ATG2-F1
#
_cell.length_a   1.000
_cell.length_b   1.000
_cell.length_c   1.000
_cell.angle_alpha   90.00
_cell.angle_beta   90.00
_cell.angle_gamma   90.00
#
_symmetry.space_group_name_H-M   'P 1'
#
loop_
_entity.id
_entity.type
_entity.pdbx_description
1 polymer ?
#
loop_
_entity_poly.entity_id
_entity_poly.type
_entity_poly.pdbx_seq_one_letter_code
_entity_poly.pdbx_strand_id
1 'polypeptide(L)'
;MKEKTNAQLAFDETMKAIYDLLKPIGFKKKGNNFYKIENSICQLINIQKSIYNNSQSVTFTANICVKYLETDENIPSVTHFPIRERIGNLKESGDFWYTFDKIQDIFIRKQKYQSEKELILEDIKKYALTFLNKFKNKEDIENFYE
;
A
#
# COMPACT_ATOMS: atom_id res chain seq x y z
N MET A 1 14.03 24.65 1.03
CA MET A 1 13.01 23.59 1.12
C MET A 1 12.09 23.92 2.27
N LYS A 2 10.76 23.78 2.13
CA LYS A 2 9.85 23.90 3.28
C LYS A 2 10.07 22.74 4.24
N GLU A 3 10.10 23.02 5.54
CA GLU A 3 10.19 22.01 6.59
C GLU A 3 8.97 21.08 6.52
N LYS A 4 9.18 19.78 6.72
CA LYS A 4 8.10 18.79 6.73
C LYS A 4 7.32 18.91 8.04
N THR A 5 6.02 18.76 7.95
CA THR A 5 5.15 18.72 9.14
C THR A 5 5.21 17.35 9.82
N ASN A 6 4.66 17.26 11.03
CA ASN A 6 4.53 16.00 11.75
C ASN A 6 3.79 14.92 10.95
N ALA A 7 2.71 15.28 10.24
CA ALA A 7 1.94 14.34 9.44
C ALA A 7 2.75 13.82 8.24
N GLN A 8 3.55 14.68 7.60
CA GLN A 8 4.42 14.28 6.49
C GLN A 8 5.56 13.38 6.96
N LEU A 9 6.18 13.69 8.11
CA LEU A 9 7.21 12.85 8.72
C LEU A 9 6.65 11.47 9.10
N ALA A 10 5.47 11.42 9.73
CA ALA A 10 4.81 10.17 10.08
C ALA A 10 4.49 9.31 8.84
N PHE A 11 4.05 9.94 7.74
CA PHE A 11 3.83 9.24 6.48
C PHE A 11 5.14 8.67 5.91
N ASP A 12 6.22 9.43 5.91
CA ASP A 12 7.52 8.96 5.40
C ASP A 12 8.10 7.82 6.24
N GLU A 13 7.97 7.90 7.57
CA GLU A 13 8.35 6.82 8.48
C GLU A 13 7.52 5.56 8.26
N THR A 14 6.22 5.73 7.99
CA THR A 14 5.32 4.61 7.65
C THR A 14 5.71 3.97 6.33
N MET A 15 6.02 4.76 5.29
CA MET A 15 6.51 4.25 4.01
C MET A 15 7.82 3.48 4.14
N LYS A 16 8.72 3.91 5.06
CA LYS A 16 9.94 3.18 5.37
C LYS A 16 9.63 1.85 6.06
N ALA A 17 8.75 1.86 7.07
CA ALA A 17 8.37 0.66 7.80
C ALA A 17 7.68 -0.38 6.89
N ILE A 18 6.82 0.06 5.96
CA ILE A 18 6.23 -0.81 4.94
C ILE A 18 7.34 -1.42 4.06
N TYR A 19 8.34 -0.62 3.67
CA TYR A 19 9.45 -1.18 2.90
C TYR A 19 10.26 -2.21 3.68
N ASP A 20 10.58 -1.92 4.94
CA ASP A 20 11.34 -2.82 5.80
C ASP A 20 10.59 -4.15 6.03
N LEU A 21 9.25 -4.11 6.05
CA LEU A 21 8.39 -5.29 6.07
C LEU A 21 8.44 -6.09 4.76
N LEU A 22 8.39 -5.44 3.61
CA LEU A 22 8.19 -6.10 2.31
C LEU A 22 9.52 -6.50 1.62
N LYS A 23 10.62 -5.81 1.92
CA LYS A 23 11.94 -6.05 1.31
C LYS A 23 12.44 -7.49 1.52
N PRO A 24 12.34 -8.11 2.72
CA PRO A 24 12.82 -9.47 2.95
C PRO A 24 12.12 -10.54 2.10
N ILE A 25 10.88 -10.27 1.66
CA ILE A 25 10.08 -11.19 0.84
C ILE A 25 10.13 -10.85 -0.66
N GLY A 26 11.09 -10.01 -1.07
CA GLY A 26 11.43 -9.78 -2.48
C GLY A 26 10.81 -8.54 -3.12
N PHE A 27 10.08 -7.71 -2.36
CA PHE A 27 9.55 -6.46 -2.91
C PHE A 27 10.63 -5.38 -3.08
N LYS A 28 10.54 -4.67 -4.18
CA LYS A 28 11.30 -3.45 -4.49
C LYS A 28 10.40 -2.22 -4.31
N LYS A 29 10.98 -1.05 -4.07
CA LYS A 29 10.26 0.21 -3.86
C LYS A 29 10.55 1.22 -4.97
N LYS A 30 9.51 1.86 -5.50
CA LYS A 30 9.60 3.01 -6.42
C LYS A 30 8.53 4.04 -6.07
N GLY A 31 8.93 5.15 -5.44
CA GLY A 31 7.98 6.14 -4.93
C GLY A 31 7.03 5.52 -3.89
N ASN A 32 5.72 5.56 -4.17
CA ASN A 32 4.69 4.94 -3.35
C ASN A 32 4.31 3.50 -3.78
N ASN A 33 5.05 2.92 -4.72
CA ASN A 33 4.83 1.57 -5.21
C ASN A 33 5.80 0.60 -4.54
N PHE A 34 5.27 -0.50 -4.03
CA PHE A 34 6.01 -1.67 -3.59
C PHE A 34 5.65 -2.81 -4.53
N TYR A 35 6.62 -3.34 -5.27
CA TYR A 35 6.34 -4.32 -6.31
C TYR A 35 7.27 -5.53 -6.23
N LYS A 36 6.77 -6.68 -6.64
CA LYS A 36 7.51 -7.93 -6.77
C LYS A 36 7.12 -8.57 -8.10
N ILE A 37 8.11 -9.13 -8.81
CA ILE A 37 7.87 -9.93 -10.01
C ILE A 37 8.47 -11.31 -9.73
N GLU A 38 7.64 -12.34 -9.83
CA GLU A 38 8.02 -13.74 -9.63
C GLU A 38 7.20 -14.60 -10.59
N ASN A 39 7.84 -15.48 -11.35
CA ASN A 39 7.20 -16.34 -12.35
C ASN A 39 6.26 -15.57 -13.31
N SER A 40 6.73 -14.44 -13.83
CA SER A 40 5.95 -13.53 -14.69
C SER A 40 4.72 -12.90 -14.04
N ILE A 41 4.51 -13.07 -12.73
CA ILE A 41 3.44 -12.40 -11.99
C ILE A 41 3.99 -11.15 -11.35
N CYS A 42 3.48 -10.01 -11.78
CA CYS A 42 3.73 -8.72 -11.15
C CYS A 42 2.69 -8.48 -10.05
N GLN A 43 3.18 -8.37 -8.83
CA GLN A 43 2.41 -7.98 -7.65
C GLN A 43 2.77 -6.55 -7.26
N LEU A 44 1.77 -5.74 -6.92
CA LEU A 44 1.95 -4.34 -6.56
C LEU A 44 1.10 -3.99 -5.35
N ILE A 45 1.71 -3.36 -4.36
CA ILE A 45 1.04 -2.60 -3.30
C ILE A 45 1.35 -1.12 -3.55
N ASN A 46 0.34 -0.35 -3.93
CA ASN A 46 0.44 1.09 -4.16
C ASN A 46 -0.18 1.85 -2.99
N ILE A 47 0.59 2.74 -2.35
CA ILE A 47 0.08 3.64 -1.31
C ILE A 47 -0.45 4.91 -1.95
N GLN A 48 -1.77 4.96 -2.10
CA GLN A 48 -2.49 6.07 -2.71
C GLN A 48 -2.80 7.14 -1.68
N LYS A 49 -2.27 8.35 -1.89
CA LYS A 49 -2.63 9.54 -1.12
C LYS A 49 -4.00 10.07 -1.56
N SER A 50 -4.78 10.55 -0.60
CA SER A 50 -6.01 11.30 -0.89
C SER A 50 -5.67 12.60 -1.63
N ILE A 51 -6.55 12.99 -2.55
CA ILE A 51 -6.48 14.28 -3.24
C ILE A 51 -6.76 15.47 -2.30
N TYR A 52 -7.41 15.21 -1.17
CA TYR A 52 -7.77 16.22 -0.15
C TYR A 52 -6.66 16.44 0.89
N ASN A 53 -5.49 15.83 0.68
CA ASN A 53 -4.35 15.99 1.58
C ASN A 53 -3.84 17.43 1.59
N ASN A 54 -3.36 17.85 2.76
CA ASN A 54 -2.67 19.11 2.91
C ASN A 54 -1.38 18.91 3.72
N SER A 55 -0.66 19.99 4.00
CA SER A 55 0.60 19.87 4.75
C SER A 55 0.39 19.31 6.16
N GLN A 56 -0.75 19.53 6.81
CA GLN A 56 -0.99 19.19 8.22
C GLN A 56 -1.81 17.90 8.40
N SER A 57 -2.46 17.38 7.35
CA SER A 57 -3.18 16.11 7.38
C SER A 57 -2.84 15.28 6.15
N VAL A 58 -2.43 14.03 6.39
CA VAL A 58 -2.12 13.04 5.36
C VAL A 58 -3.02 11.83 5.53
N THR A 59 -3.94 11.67 4.60
CA THR A 59 -4.84 10.54 4.45
C THR A 59 -4.41 9.69 3.25
N PHE A 60 -4.39 8.37 3.43
CA PHE A 60 -3.96 7.43 2.39
C PHE A 60 -4.65 6.07 2.52
N THR A 61 -4.65 5.31 1.44
CA THR A 61 -5.12 3.93 1.36
C THR A 61 -4.11 3.08 0.58
N ALA A 62 -4.33 1.77 0.53
CA ALA A 62 -3.50 0.84 -0.24
C ALA A 62 -4.32 0.15 -1.34
N ASN A 63 -3.80 0.20 -2.56
CA ASN A 63 -4.30 -0.60 -3.67
C ASN A 63 -3.38 -1.81 -3.87
N ILE A 64 -3.97 -3.00 -4.00
CA ILE A 64 -3.30 -4.28 -4.16
C ILE A 64 -3.62 -4.77 -5.57
N CYS A 65 -2.60 -4.95 -6.40
CA CYS A 65 -2.77 -5.22 -7.82
C CYS A 65 -1.95 -6.41 -8.28
N VAL A 66 -2.49 -7.16 -9.23
CA VAL A 66 -1.84 -8.33 -9.83
C VAL A 66 -1.99 -8.29 -11.35
N LYS A 67 -0.89 -8.57 -12.06
CA LYS A 67 -0.84 -8.65 -13.53
C LYS A 67 0.11 -9.76 -13.95
N TYR A 68 -0.26 -10.54 -14.95
CA TYR A 68 0.67 -11.41 -15.67
C TYR A 68 1.46 -10.60 -16.70
N LEU A 69 2.78 -10.74 -16.72
CA LEU A 69 3.68 -10.07 -17.66
C LEU A 69 4.10 -11.06 -18.74
N GLU A 70 3.75 -10.78 -20.00
CA GLU A 70 4.16 -11.63 -21.14
C GLU A 70 5.64 -11.50 -21.48
N THR A 71 6.25 -10.37 -21.13
CA THR A 71 7.69 -10.09 -21.30
C THR A 71 8.23 -9.37 -20.07
N ASP A 72 9.55 -9.12 -20.01
CA ASP A 72 10.16 -8.23 -19.01
C ASP A 72 9.76 -6.76 -19.26
N GLU A 73 8.45 -6.47 -19.17
CA GLU A 73 7.90 -5.12 -19.27
C GLU A 73 8.33 -4.27 -18.06
N ASN A 74 8.48 -2.97 -18.28
CA ASN A 74 8.50 -2.01 -17.17
C ASN A 74 7.22 -2.14 -16.33
N ILE A 75 7.32 -1.99 -15.01
CA ILE A 75 6.18 -2.06 -14.10
C ILE A 75 5.10 -1.08 -14.59
N PRO A 76 3.89 -1.57 -14.92
CA PRO A 76 2.88 -0.71 -15.48
C PRO A 76 2.37 0.30 -14.46
N SER A 77 1.75 1.39 -14.94
CA SER A 77 0.89 2.22 -14.09
C SER A 77 -0.14 1.33 -13.40
N VAL A 78 -0.49 1.68 -12.15
CA VAL A 78 -1.50 0.95 -11.38
C VAL A 78 -2.73 0.72 -12.25
N THR A 79 -3.20 1.71 -13.03
CA THR A 79 -4.38 1.66 -13.93
C THR A 79 -4.41 0.52 -14.95
N HIS A 80 -3.28 -0.09 -15.29
CA HIS A 80 -3.19 -1.17 -16.28
C HIS A 80 -3.12 -2.58 -15.65
N PHE A 81 -3.34 -2.69 -14.35
CA PHE A 81 -3.48 -3.99 -13.68
C PHE A 81 -4.93 -4.49 -13.81
N PRO A 82 -5.15 -5.71 -14.33
CA PRO A 82 -6.48 -6.30 -14.48
C PRO A 82 -7.14 -6.60 -13.14
N ILE A 83 -6.36 -7.09 -12.17
CA ILE A 83 -6.81 -7.31 -10.81
C ILE A 83 -6.38 -6.13 -9.95
N ARG A 84 -7.35 -5.48 -9.30
CA ARG A 84 -7.10 -4.39 -8.37
C ARG A 84 -8.13 -4.39 -7.25
N GLU A 85 -7.65 -4.67 -6.04
CA GLU A 85 -8.44 -4.52 -4.84
C GLU A 85 -7.91 -3.39 -3.97
N ARG A 86 -8.80 -2.64 -3.32
CA ARG A 86 -8.40 -1.74 -2.24
C ARG A 86 -8.32 -2.53 -0.94
N ILE A 87 -7.41 -2.16 -0.05
CA ILE A 87 -7.23 -2.87 1.22
C ILE A 87 -8.50 -2.91 2.07
N GLY A 88 -9.33 -1.87 2.01
CA GLY A 88 -10.63 -1.84 2.67
C GLY A 88 -11.60 -2.91 2.15
N ASN A 89 -11.61 -3.18 0.83
CA ASN A 89 -12.42 -4.26 0.25
C ASN A 89 -11.99 -5.63 0.79
N LEU A 90 -10.68 -5.83 0.94
CA LEU A 90 -10.12 -7.09 1.44
C LEU A 90 -10.35 -7.28 2.96
N LYS A 91 -10.44 -6.18 3.70
CA LYS A 91 -10.52 -6.15 5.17
C LYS A 91 -11.96 -6.27 5.68
N GLU A 92 -12.84 -5.40 5.19
CA GLU A 92 -14.14 -5.10 5.79
C GLU A 92 -15.24 -4.85 4.73
N SER A 93 -14.99 -5.19 3.46
CA SER A 93 -15.93 -4.95 2.35
C SER A 93 -16.36 -3.49 2.21
N GLY A 94 -15.43 -2.54 2.38
CA GLY A 94 -15.72 -1.10 2.29
C GLY A 94 -14.50 -0.23 2.06
N ASP A 95 -14.70 1.07 1.87
CA ASP A 95 -13.59 2.00 1.72
C ASP A 95 -12.92 2.30 3.08
N PHE A 96 -11.60 2.19 3.13
CA PHE A 96 -10.82 2.38 4.37
C PHE A 96 -9.60 3.28 4.11
N TRP A 97 -9.41 4.24 5.00
CA TRP A 97 -8.35 5.24 4.93
C TRP A 97 -7.63 5.40 6.27
N TYR A 98 -6.30 5.36 6.21
CA TYR A 98 -5.43 5.68 7.34
C TYR A 98 -5.18 7.19 7.35
N THR A 99 -5.08 7.78 8.54
CA THR A 99 -4.97 9.24 8.64
C THR A 99 -4.00 9.72 9.71
N PHE A 100 -3.06 10.56 9.28
CA PHE A 100 -2.22 11.38 10.15
C PHE A 100 -2.75 12.82 10.18
N ASP A 101 -3.68 13.11 11.09
CA ASP A 101 -4.33 14.43 11.21
C ASP A 101 -3.55 15.45 12.03
N LYS A 102 -3.91 16.72 11.87
CA LYS A 102 -3.45 17.79 12.75
C LYS A 102 -4.07 17.65 14.13
N ILE A 103 -3.28 17.15 15.08
CA ILE A 103 -3.65 17.07 16.49
C ILE A 103 -2.71 17.99 17.29
N GLN A 104 -3.29 18.89 18.08
CA GLN A 104 -2.52 19.87 18.86
C GLN A 104 -1.75 19.18 20.00
N ASP A 105 -2.45 18.35 20.77
CA ASP A 105 -1.86 17.59 21.87
C ASP A 105 -0.80 16.61 21.33
N ILE A 106 0.43 16.76 21.84
CA ILE A 106 1.58 15.99 21.35
C ILE A 106 1.50 14.51 21.72
N PHE A 107 0.94 14.18 22.88
CA PHE A 107 0.82 12.82 23.37
C PHE A 107 -0.23 12.06 22.56
N ILE A 108 -1.42 12.64 22.41
CA ILE A 108 -2.50 12.08 21.60
C ILE A 108 -2.06 11.94 20.14
N ARG A 109 -1.37 12.95 19.59
CA ARG A 109 -0.85 12.89 18.21
C ARG A 109 0.10 11.71 18.01
N LYS A 110 1.10 11.57 18.88
CA LYS A 110 2.09 10.49 18.78
C LYS A 110 1.42 9.13 18.91
N GLN A 111 0.49 8.97 19.85
CA GLN A 111 -0.26 7.73 20.04
C GLN A 111 -1.07 7.37 18.78
N LYS A 112 -1.90 8.30 18.27
CA LYS A 112 -2.68 8.04 17.06
C LYS A 112 -1.79 7.68 15.87
N TYR A 113 -0.71 8.43 15.65
CA TYR A 113 0.17 8.18 14.50
C TYR A 113 0.85 6.82 14.60
N GLN A 114 1.26 6.41 15.80
CA GLN A 114 1.81 5.07 16.02
C GLN A 114 0.77 3.99 15.73
N SER A 115 -0.46 4.13 16.24
CA SER A 115 -1.54 3.16 16.00
C SER A 115 -1.92 3.05 14.52
N GLU A 116 -2.00 4.16 13.79
CA GLU A 116 -2.29 4.17 12.35
C GLU A 116 -1.18 3.48 11.53
N LYS A 117 0.09 3.70 11.92
CA LYS A 117 1.25 3.04 11.33
C LYS A 117 1.23 1.52 11.59
N GLU A 118 0.95 1.11 12.82
CA GLU A 118 0.85 -0.31 13.18
C GLU A 118 -0.30 -0.97 12.42
N LEU A 119 -1.46 -0.31 12.33
CA LEU A 119 -2.63 -0.82 11.65
C LEU A 119 -2.38 -1.10 10.17
N ILE A 120 -1.76 -0.18 9.41
CA ILE A 120 -1.45 -0.45 7.99
C ILE A 120 -0.45 -1.61 7.85
N LEU A 121 0.53 -1.74 8.75
CA LEU A 121 1.50 -2.85 8.71
C LEU A 121 0.81 -4.20 8.97
N GLU A 122 -0.12 -4.25 9.91
CA GLU A 122 -0.93 -5.43 10.18
C GLU A 122 -1.87 -5.76 9.02
N ASP A 123 -2.56 -4.76 8.49
CA ASP A 123 -3.49 -4.94 7.38
C ASP A 123 -2.77 -5.41 6.11
N ILE A 124 -1.55 -4.90 5.84
CA ILE A 124 -0.71 -5.40 4.74
C ILE A 124 -0.39 -6.88 4.95
N LYS A 125 0.04 -7.28 6.14
CA LYS A 125 0.37 -8.69 6.43
C LYS A 125 -0.86 -9.59 6.29
N LYS A 126 -1.96 -9.19 6.92
CA LYS A 126 -3.16 -10.02 7.07
C LYS A 126 -3.97 -10.11 5.79
N TYR A 127 -4.12 -8.99 5.07
CA TYR A 127 -5.03 -8.90 3.93
C TYR A 127 -4.27 -8.80 2.61
N ALA A 128 -3.34 -7.84 2.47
CA ALA A 128 -2.67 -7.63 1.19
C ALA A 128 -1.78 -8.83 0.79
N LEU A 129 -0.91 -9.30 1.68
CA LEU A 129 -0.02 -10.43 1.40
C LEU A 129 -0.81 -11.74 1.23
N THR A 130 -1.83 -11.98 2.06
CA THR A 130 -2.72 -13.13 1.91
C THR A 130 -3.42 -13.14 0.56
N PHE A 131 -3.90 -11.97 0.09
CA PHE A 131 -4.51 -11.83 -1.22
C PHE A 131 -3.51 -12.11 -2.35
N LEU A 132 -2.33 -11.46 -2.32
CA LEU A 132 -1.30 -11.64 -3.34
C LEU A 132 -0.80 -13.08 -3.43
N ASN A 133 -0.77 -13.80 -2.31
CA ASN A 133 -0.35 -15.20 -2.27
C ASN A 133 -1.27 -16.16 -3.02
N LYS A 134 -2.49 -15.76 -3.39
CA LYS A 134 -3.40 -16.57 -4.20
C LYS A 134 -2.95 -16.74 -5.65
N PHE A 135 -2.10 -15.82 -6.15
CA PHE A 135 -1.70 -15.78 -7.56
C PHE A 135 -0.30 -16.38 -7.73
N LYS A 136 -0.25 -17.59 -8.31
CA LYS A 136 0.96 -18.39 -8.55
C LYS A 136 1.23 -18.62 -10.04
N ASN A 137 0.19 -18.58 -10.86
CA ASN A 137 0.30 -18.72 -12.31
C ASN A 137 -0.65 -17.76 -13.06
N LYS A 138 -0.68 -17.85 -14.39
CA LYS A 138 -1.53 -17.04 -15.26
C LYS A 138 -3.02 -17.36 -15.08
N GLU A 139 -3.35 -18.63 -14.90
CA GLU A 139 -4.72 -19.13 -14.74
C GLU A 139 -5.40 -18.56 -13.49
N ASP A 140 -4.65 -18.43 -12.37
CA ASP A 140 -5.15 -17.78 -11.15
C ASP A 140 -5.61 -16.33 -11.39
N ILE A 141 -5.00 -15.65 -12.37
CA ILE A 141 -5.31 -14.27 -12.74
C ILE A 141 -6.48 -14.22 -13.71
N GLU A 142 -6.48 -15.10 -14.72
CA GLU A 142 -7.52 -15.18 -15.75
C GLU A 142 -8.88 -15.56 -15.15
N ASN A 143 -8.89 -16.49 -14.18
CA ASN A 143 -10.12 -17.00 -13.57
C ASN A 143 -10.59 -16.21 -12.33
N PHE A 144 -9.92 -15.11 -11.95
CA PHE A 144 -10.21 -14.44 -10.67
C PHE A 144 -11.60 -13.79 -10.59
N TYR A 145 -12.11 -13.30 -11.72
CA TYR A 145 -13.41 -12.63 -11.81
C TYR A 145 -14.49 -13.48 -12.51
N GLU A 146 -14.16 -14.73 -12.88
CA GLU A 146 -15.12 -15.71 -13.41
C GLU A 146 -15.94 -16.35 -12.27
#